data_AF-A0A5Q2RKZ9-F1
#
_entry.id   AF-A0A5Q2RKZ9-F1
#
_cell.length_a   1.000
_cell.length_b   1.000
_cell.length_c   1.000
_cell.angle_alpha   90.00
_cell.angle_beta   90.00
_cell.angle_gamma   90.00
#
_symmetry.space_group_name_H-M   'P 1'
#
loop_
_entity.id
_entity.type
_entity.pdbx_description
1 polymer ?
#
loop_
_entity_poly.entity_id
_entity_poly.type
_entity_poly.pdbx_seq_one_letter_code
_entity_poly.pdbx_strand_id
1 'polypeptide(L)'
;MTRRTPVYGLDIETDTTVDGLDPGVARILTVALSSDGLDELFTGPEPELLAELDARLASIEPGVIATWNGAAFDLPFIADRAALHGVTIGLRLELDPRIVVRGRALPGHRGAYRCAWHRHAHLDAYRVYKGDVGPALRISCGLKSIARFVGLPVVEVDRERIHDLDQEALHAYASSDARLARVLAERRWASARRAVDSHPVELCPPVDHGRRVAAMRAAADRVPPATPAHQVQVGPRPAPTESPRRAPRDPFADAG
;
A
#
# COMPACT_ATOMS: atom_id res chain seq x y z
N MET A 1 -7.00 28.04 -24.63
CA MET A 1 -7.29 26.68 -24.10
C MET A 1 -6.65 26.60 -22.72
N THR A 2 -7.44 26.44 -21.66
CA THR A 2 -6.91 26.23 -20.29
C THR A 2 -6.22 24.86 -20.26
N ARG A 3 -4.91 24.84 -19.95
CA ARG A 3 -4.15 23.59 -19.84
C ARG A 3 -4.74 22.76 -18.70
N ARG A 4 -5.07 21.49 -18.99
CA ARG A 4 -5.57 20.55 -17.98
C ARG A 4 -4.44 20.26 -16.99
N THR A 5 -4.74 20.29 -15.69
CA THR A 5 -3.79 19.89 -14.64
C THR A 5 -3.36 18.44 -14.86
N PRO A 6 -2.04 18.15 -14.97
CA PRO A 6 -1.55 16.78 -15.05
C PRO A 6 -1.90 15.98 -13.79
N VAL A 7 -2.28 14.72 -13.97
CA VAL A 7 -2.50 13.76 -12.88
C VAL A 7 -1.56 12.59 -13.08
N TYR A 8 -0.81 12.25 -12.05
CA TYR A 8 0.15 11.15 -12.03
C TYR A 8 -0.34 10.09 -11.05
N GLY A 9 -0.44 8.84 -11.48
CA GLY A 9 -0.77 7.73 -10.58
C GLY A 9 0.49 7.24 -9.88
N LEU A 10 0.44 6.99 -8.58
CA LEU A 10 1.56 6.42 -7.84
C LEU A 10 1.09 5.26 -6.97
N ASP A 11 1.88 4.19 -6.97
CA ASP A 11 1.66 2.98 -6.19
C ASP A 11 3.00 2.32 -5.87
N ILE A 12 3.11 1.67 -4.69
CA ILE A 12 4.31 0.95 -4.26
C ILE A 12 4.02 -0.52 -4.02
N GLU A 13 5.01 -1.36 -4.31
CA GLU A 13 5.00 -2.77 -3.92
C GLU A 13 6.03 -3.03 -2.85
N THR A 14 5.62 -3.71 -1.79
CA THR A 14 6.44 -3.95 -0.59
C THR A 14 6.73 -5.43 -0.42
N ASP A 15 7.89 -5.75 0.15
CA ASP A 15 8.28 -7.11 0.47
C ASP A 15 7.38 -7.72 1.56
N THR A 16 6.64 -8.77 1.22
CA THR A 16 5.69 -9.43 2.11
C THR A 16 6.26 -10.61 2.90
N THR A 17 7.57 -10.85 2.87
CA THR A 17 8.21 -12.00 3.54
C THR A 17 7.97 -12.04 5.06
N VAL A 18 7.91 -10.86 5.71
CA VAL A 18 7.69 -10.73 7.17
C VAL A 18 6.37 -10.02 7.46
N ASP A 19 6.29 -8.75 7.09
CA ASP A 19 5.07 -7.92 7.18
C ASP A 19 5.20 -6.79 6.16
N GLY A 20 4.57 -6.95 4.99
CA GLY A 20 4.60 -5.94 3.93
C GLY A 20 3.95 -4.61 4.31
N LEU A 21 3.19 -4.58 5.43
CA LEU A 21 2.56 -3.36 5.91
C LEU A 21 3.42 -2.61 6.94
N ASP A 22 4.65 -3.07 7.20
CA ASP A 22 5.52 -2.52 8.21
C ASP A 22 6.81 -1.92 7.60
N PRO A 23 6.91 -0.57 7.48
CA PRO A 23 8.09 0.11 6.93
C PRO A 23 9.38 -0.08 7.73
N GLY A 24 9.33 -0.62 8.95
CA GLY A 24 10.54 -0.95 9.71
C GLY A 24 11.19 -2.26 9.25
N VAL A 25 10.42 -3.17 8.64
CA VAL A 25 10.92 -4.52 8.28
C VAL A 25 10.75 -4.85 6.80
N ALA A 26 9.74 -4.30 6.14
CA ALA A 26 9.53 -4.45 4.70
C ALA A 26 10.26 -3.35 3.92
N ARG A 27 10.88 -3.77 2.82
CA ARG A 27 11.46 -2.88 1.81
C ARG A 27 10.44 -2.61 0.71
N ILE A 28 10.59 -1.48 0.04
CA ILE A 28 9.95 -1.22 -1.26
C ILE A 28 10.71 -2.01 -2.33
N LEU A 29 9.98 -2.84 -3.06
CA LEU A 29 10.48 -3.65 -4.18
C LEU A 29 10.40 -2.89 -5.50
N THR A 30 9.33 -2.12 -5.69
CA THR A 30 9.04 -1.39 -6.92
C THR A 30 8.16 -0.19 -6.62
N VAL A 31 8.36 0.89 -7.36
CA VAL A 31 7.40 2.00 -7.42
C VAL A 31 6.96 2.20 -8.86
N ALA A 32 5.66 2.38 -9.07
CA ALA A 32 5.10 2.72 -10.36
C ALA A 32 4.62 4.17 -10.37
N LEU A 33 4.96 4.90 -11.43
CA LEU A 33 4.47 6.26 -11.71
C LEU A 33 3.76 6.26 -13.07
N SER A 34 2.44 6.35 -13.06
CA SER A 34 1.63 6.43 -14.28
C SER A 34 1.39 7.87 -14.69
N SER A 35 1.62 8.18 -15.96
CA SER A 35 1.28 9.45 -16.59
C SER A 35 0.35 9.22 -17.79
N ASP A 36 -0.03 10.28 -18.50
CA ASP A 36 -0.82 10.13 -19.72
C ASP A 36 0.01 9.50 -20.84
N GLY A 37 -0.23 8.22 -21.12
CA GLY A 37 0.41 7.46 -22.20
C GLY A 37 1.71 6.74 -21.84
N LEU A 38 2.24 6.91 -20.62
CA LEU A 38 3.45 6.22 -20.16
C LEU A 38 3.34 5.83 -18.69
N ASP A 39 3.66 4.57 -18.39
CA ASP A 39 3.88 4.08 -17.03
C ASP A 39 5.40 3.88 -16.85
N GLU A 40 5.96 4.54 -15.83
CA GLU A 40 7.36 4.44 -15.44
C GLU A 40 7.49 3.53 -14.22
N LEU A 41 8.52 2.69 -14.19
CA LEU A 41 8.80 1.77 -13.09
C LEU A 41 10.19 2.05 -12.53
N PHE A 42 10.27 2.12 -11.20
CA PHE A 42 11.51 2.29 -10.45
C PHE A 42 11.78 1.01 -9.69
N THR A 43 12.94 0.41 -9.95
CA THR A 43 13.31 -0.95 -9.50
C THR A 43 14.79 -0.98 -9.15
N GLY A 44 15.23 -1.98 -8.38
CA GLY A 44 16.63 -2.15 -8.00
C GLY A 44 16.85 -1.92 -6.50
N PRO A 45 18.05 -1.50 -6.07
CA PRO A 45 18.31 -1.15 -4.68
C PRO A 45 17.35 -0.07 -4.17
N GLU A 46 16.75 -0.29 -3.01
CA GLU A 46 15.73 0.62 -2.45
C GLU A 46 16.19 2.09 -2.30
N PRO A 47 17.43 2.40 -1.87
CA PRO A 47 17.89 3.80 -1.82
C PRO A 47 17.94 4.46 -3.21
N GLU A 48 18.34 3.70 -4.22
CA GLU A 48 18.50 4.19 -5.60
C GLU A 48 17.13 4.46 -6.22
N LEU A 49 16.19 3.50 -6.13
CA LEU A 49 14.84 3.68 -6.68
C LEU A 49 14.10 4.86 -6.00
N LEU A 50 14.32 5.08 -4.70
CA LEU A 50 13.74 6.21 -3.98
C LEU A 50 14.32 7.55 -4.45
N ALA A 51 15.64 7.61 -4.66
CA ALA A 51 16.30 8.80 -5.18
C ALA A 51 15.91 9.10 -6.64
N GLU A 52 15.77 8.07 -7.47
CA GLU A 52 15.34 8.20 -8.86
C GLU A 52 13.89 8.69 -8.97
N LEU A 53 12.99 8.13 -8.15
CA LEU A 53 11.61 8.60 -8.07
C LEU A 53 11.53 10.07 -7.65
N ASP A 54 12.28 10.46 -6.62
CA ASP A 54 12.34 11.85 -6.15
C ASP A 54 12.83 12.79 -7.25
N ALA A 55 13.97 12.46 -7.87
CA ALA A 55 14.53 13.23 -8.97
C ALA A 55 13.55 13.33 -10.16
N ARG A 56 12.84 12.23 -10.46
CA ARG A 56 11.81 12.24 -11.51
C ARG A 56 10.70 13.21 -11.17
N LEU A 57 10.11 13.11 -9.97
CA LEU A 57 9.03 14.00 -9.52
C LEU A 57 9.48 15.47 -9.47
N ALA A 58 10.74 15.75 -9.13
CA ALA A 58 11.29 17.10 -9.18
C ALA A 58 11.39 17.66 -10.61
N SER A 59 11.64 16.79 -11.60
CA SER A 59 11.91 17.18 -13.00
C SER A 59 10.66 17.34 -13.87
N ILE A 60 9.56 16.65 -13.57
CA ILE A 60 8.34 16.65 -14.38
C ILE A 60 7.48 17.90 -14.16
N GLU A 61 6.53 18.13 -15.08
CA GLU A 61 5.56 19.20 -14.96
C GLU A 61 4.79 19.09 -13.62
N PRO A 62 4.70 20.17 -12.82
CA PRO A 62 3.90 20.15 -11.60
C PRO A 62 2.44 19.75 -11.85
N GLY A 63 1.94 18.80 -11.06
CA GLY A 63 0.59 18.28 -11.18
C GLY A 63 0.05 17.74 -9.85
N VAL A 64 -0.79 16.72 -9.95
CA VAL A 64 -1.37 16.03 -8.81
C VAL A 64 -0.94 14.56 -8.82
N ILE A 65 -0.32 14.11 -7.73
CA ILE A 65 -0.04 12.69 -7.49
C ILE A 65 -1.31 12.06 -6.90
N ALA A 66 -1.92 11.16 -7.66
CA ALA A 66 -3.08 10.37 -7.30
C ALA A 66 -2.65 8.99 -6.78
N THR A 67 -3.09 8.64 -5.58
CA THR A 67 -2.85 7.32 -4.97
C THR A 67 -4.18 6.64 -4.64
N TRP A 68 -4.13 5.38 -4.23
CA TRP A 68 -5.29 4.70 -3.64
C TRP A 68 -4.99 4.27 -2.21
N ASN A 69 -5.46 5.07 -1.23
CA ASN A 69 -5.12 4.94 0.19
C ASN A 69 -3.68 5.34 0.55
N GLY A 70 -2.99 6.08 -0.34
CA GLY A 70 -1.60 6.49 -0.14
C GLY A 70 -1.40 7.54 0.95
N ALA A 71 -2.45 8.25 1.36
CA ALA A 71 -2.41 9.11 2.55
C ALA A 71 -2.14 8.32 3.84
N ALA A 72 -2.55 7.05 3.89
CA ALA A 72 -2.45 6.19 5.06
C ALA A 72 -1.37 5.10 4.93
N PHE A 73 -0.86 4.88 3.72
CA PHE A 73 0.05 3.79 3.40
C PHE A 73 1.26 4.27 2.59
N ASP A 74 1.13 4.42 1.27
CA ASP A 74 2.24 4.62 0.33
C ASP A 74 3.19 5.75 0.73
N LEU A 75 2.65 6.95 0.99
CA LEU A 75 3.46 8.13 1.24
C LEU A 75 4.16 8.13 2.61
N PRO A 76 3.50 7.82 3.75
CA PRO A 76 4.22 7.62 5.00
C PRO A 76 5.23 6.46 4.93
N PHE A 77 4.92 5.38 4.21
CA PHE A 77 5.86 4.26 4.03
C PHE A 77 7.12 4.72 3.30
N ILE A 78 6.98 5.40 2.15
CA ILE A 78 8.10 5.98 1.39
C ILE A 78 8.94 6.91 2.27
N ALA A 79 8.31 7.79 3.05
CA ALA A 79 9.02 8.75 3.90
C ALA A 79 9.91 8.06 4.94
N ASP A 80 9.39 7.01 5.57
CA ASP A 80 10.12 6.23 6.57
C ASP A 80 11.25 5.42 5.95
N ARG A 81 11.03 4.79 4.79
CA ARG A 81 12.07 4.06 4.07
C ARG A 81 13.18 4.96 3.57
N ALA A 82 12.85 6.14 3.05
CA ALA A 82 13.84 7.14 2.66
C ALA A 82 14.68 7.59 3.85
N ALA A 83 14.05 7.88 4.99
CA ALA A 83 14.75 8.25 6.22
C ALA A 83 15.67 7.13 6.73
N LEU A 84 15.21 5.87 6.70
CA LEU A 84 15.98 4.70 7.11
C LEU A 84 17.24 4.49 6.26
N HIS A 85 17.18 4.83 4.97
CA HIS A 85 18.32 4.77 4.05
C HIS A 85 19.13 6.06 3.95
N GLY A 86 18.76 7.11 4.68
CA GLY A 86 19.40 8.41 4.59
C GLY A 86 19.20 9.13 3.24
N VAL A 87 18.17 8.75 2.48
CA VAL A 87 17.80 9.39 1.21
C VAL A 87 16.97 10.63 1.51
N THR A 88 17.46 11.79 1.09
CA THR A 88 16.70 13.04 1.20
C THR A 88 15.72 13.15 0.05
N ILE A 89 14.43 13.26 0.37
CA ILE A 89 13.35 13.41 -0.62
C ILE A 89 12.52 14.66 -0.37
N GLY A 90 11.86 15.17 -1.41
CA GLY A 90 10.98 16.34 -1.38
C GLY A 90 9.56 16.08 -0.89
N LEU A 91 9.27 14.88 -0.38
CA LEU A 91 7.97 14.50 0.18
C LEU A 91 7.72 15.21 1.51
N ARG A 92 6.55 15.82 1.64
CA ARG A 92 6.08 16.54 2.83
C ARG A 92 4.79 15.90 3.31
N LEU A 93 4.75 15.57 4.59
CA LEU A 93 3.60 14.95 5.25
C LEU A 93 3.10 15.85 6.37
N GLU A 94 1.79 16.06 6.47
CA GLU A 94 1.14 16.69 7.61
C GLU A 94 0.01 15.78 8.08
N LEU A 95 0.04 15.39 9.35
CA LEU A 95 -1.02 14.57 9.95
C LEU A 95 -2.37 15.29 9.80
N ASP A 96 -3.37 14.60 9.26
CA ASP A 96 -4.73 15.14 9.17
C ASP A 96 -5.70 14.23 9.93
N PRO A 97 -6.10 14.62 11.15
CA PRO A 97 -7.06 13.86 11.96
C PRO A 97 -8.43 13.65 11.29
N ARG A 98 -8.75 14.42 10.24
CA ARG A 98 -10.02 14.28 9.49
C ARG A 98 -9.96 13.12 8.50
N ILE A 99 -8.78 12.59 8.19
CA ILE A 99 -8.62 11.42 7.34
C ILE A 99 -8.74 10.17 8.22
N VAL A 100 -9.92 9.57 8.22
CA VAL A 100 -10.22 8.40 9.04
C VAL A 100 -9.56 7.15 8.45
N VAL A 101 -8.55 6.64 9.16
CA VAL A 101 -7.95 5.32 8.91
C VAL A 101 -8.87 4.24 9.48
N ARG A 102 -9.28 3.27 8.66
CA ARG A 102 -9.99 2.07 9.15
C ARG A 102 -8.98 0.98 9.45
N GLY A 103 -9.06 0.40 10.64
CA GLY A 103 -8.09 -0.59 11.10
C GLY A 103 -6.94 0.07 11.86
N ARG A 104 -5.73 -0.48 11.71
CA ARG A 104 -4.54 0.07 12.36
C ARG A 104 -3.85 1.05 11.42
N ALA A 105 -3.40 2.18 11.96
CA ALA A 105 -2.46 3.03 11.26
C ALA A 105 -1.17 2.27 10.96
N LEU A 106 -0.42 2.76 9.96
CA LEU A 106 0.91 2.23 9.64
C LEU A 106 1.78 2.17 10.91
N PRO A 107 2.56 1.11 11.16
CA PRO A 107 3.30 0.94 12.40
C PRO A 107 4.11 2.17 12.83
N GLY A 108 3.75 2.77 13.97
CA GLY A 108 4.40 3.97 14.51
C GLY A 108 3.74 5.31 14.12
N HIS A 109 2.79 5.29 13.19
CA HIS A 109 2.02 6.47 12.79
C HIS A 109 0.77 6.66 13.63
N ARG A 110 0.33 7.93 13.74
CA ARG A 110 -0.89 8.31 14.46
C ARG A 110 -2.16 8.27 13.60
N GLY A 111 -2.01 8.26 12.28
CA GLY A 111 -3.12 8.36 11.35
C GLY A 111 -2.64 8.53 9.91
N ALA A 112 -3.47 9.19 9.10
CA ALA A 112 -3.18 9.48 7.69
C ALA A 112 -2.80 10.94 7.47
N TYR A 113 -2.18 11.20 6.32
CA TYR A 113 -1.46 12.44 6.06
C TYR A 113 -2.02 13.16 4.84
N ARG A 114 -2.09 14.49 4.95
CA ARG A 114 -2.05 15.37 3.78
C ARG A 114 -0.63 15.43 3.26
N CYS A 115 -0.49 15.42 1.95
CA CYS A 115 0.83 15.29 1.34
C CYS A 115 1.07 16.29 0.21
N ALA A 116 2.34 16.58 -0.02
CA ALA A 116 2.83 17.21 -1.25
C ALA A 116 4.25 16.69 -1.53
N TRP A 117 4.63 16.59 -2.80
CA TRP A 117 5.97 16.15 -3.18
C TRP A 117 6.57 17.13 -4.18
N HIS A 118 7.62 17.84 -3.78
CA HIS A 118 8.12 19.02 -4.49
C HIS A 118 7.00 20.03 -4.81
N ARG A 119 6.67 20.18 -6.10
CA ARG A 119 5.64 21.08 -6.62
C ARG A 119 4.32 20.35 -6.94
N HIS A 120 4.24 19.06 -6.64
CA HIS A 120 3.05 18.25 -6.82
C HIS A 120 2.18 18.28 -5.58
N ALA A 121 0.89 18.54 -5.78
CA ALA A 121 -0.10 18.29 -4.74
C ALA A 121 -0.45 16.79 -4.72
N HIS A 122 -1.05 16.32 -3.63
CA HIS A 122 -1.50 14.95 -3.51
C HIS A 122 -3.03 14.85 -3.55
N LEU A 123 -3.52 13.74 -4.09
CA LEU A 123 -4.90 13.32 -4.03
C LEU A 123 -4.95 11.84 -3.67
N ASP A 124 -5.54 11.51 -2.53
CA ASP A 124 -5.93 10.13 -2.26
C ASP A 124 -7.30 9.83 -2.88
N ALA A 125 -7.29 9.19 -4.05
CA ALA A 125 -8.49 8.91 -4.84
C ALA A 125 -9.45 7.95 -4.13
N TYR A 126 -8.94 7.08 -3.24
CA TYR A 126 -9.77 6.20 -2.43
C TYR A 126 -10.81 6.98 -1.63
N ARG A 127 -10.44 8.16 -1.09
CA ARG A 127 -11.35 9.02 -0.31
C ARG A 127 -12.51 9.56 -1.15
N VAL A 128 -12.26 9.88 -2.43
CA VAL A 128 -13.29 10.38 -3.36
C VAL A 128 -14.35 9.31 -3.63
N TYR A 129 -13.93 8.06 -3.80
CA TYR A 129 -14.85 6.96 -4.07
C TYR A 129 -15.53 6.45 -2.80
N LYS A 130 -14.82 6.38 -1.69
CA LYS A 130 -15.38 5.98 -0.39
C LYS A 130 -16.43 6.96 0.13
N GLY A 131 -16.24 8.26 -0.08
CA GLY A 131 -17.18 9.28 0.39
C GLY A 131 -18.50 9.32 -0.37
N ASP A 132 -18.63 8.56 -1.47
CA ASP A 132 -19.74 8.70 -2.41
C ASP A 132 -20.19 7.34 -2.97
N VAL A 133 -19.34 6.69 -3.78
CA VAL A 133 -19.67 5.46 -4.51
C VAL A 133 -19.88 4.26 -3.58
N GLY A 134 -19.02 4.09 -2.58
CA GLY A 134 -19.12 2.95 -1.65
C GLY A 134 -20.47 2.88 -0.92
N PRO A 135 -20.86 3.94 -0.19
CA PRO A 135 -22.15 3.99 0.49
C PRO A 135 -23.34 3.91 -0.47
N ALA A 136 -23.27 4.61 -1.62
CA ALA A 136 -24.37 4.66 -2.58
C ALA A 136 -24.65 3.31 -3.25
N LEU A 137 -23.60 2.53 -3.56
CA LEU A 137 -23.69 1.29 -4.32
C LEU A 137 -23.49 0.02 -3.46
N ARG A 138 -23.16 0.17 -2.17
CA ARG A 138 -22.88 -0.94 -1.24
C ARG A 138 -21.81 -1.91 -1.75
N ILE A 139 -20.79 -1.38 -2.44
CA ILE A 139 -19.64 -2.16 -2.93
C ILE A 139 -18.38 -1.87 -2.11
N SER A 140 -17.44 -2.82 -2.10
CA SER A 140 -16.09 -2.57 -1.60
C SER A 140 -15.45 -1.42 -2.37
N CYS A 141 -14.86 -0.47 -1.64
CA CYS A 141 -14.05 0.61 -2.21
C CYS A 141 -12.57 0.21 -2.37
N GLY A 142 -12.26 -1.08 -2.48
CA GLY A 142 -10.94 -1.52 -2.92
C GLY A 142 -10.68 -1.08 -4.36
N LEU A 143 -9.43 -0.78 -4.71
CA LEU A 143 -9.02 -0.31 -6.04
C LEU A 143 -9.55 -1.24 -7.14
N LYS A 144 -9.28 -2.55 -6.99
CA LYS A 144 -9.71 -3.58 -7.94
C LYS A 144 -11.24 -3.69 -8.04
N SER A 145 -11.96 -3.55 -6.93
CA SER A 145 -13.43 -3.60 -6.91
C SER A 145 -14.03 -2.43 -7.68
N ILE A 146 -13.54 -1.21 -7.45
CA ILE A 146 -14.00 -0.01 -8.17
C ILE A 146 -13.59 -0.07 -9.63
N ALA A 147 -12.35 -0.46 -9.94
CA ALA A 147 -11.86 -0.58 -11.31
C ALA A 147 -12.74 -1.52 -12.15
N ARG A 148 -13.04 -2.71 -11.63
CA ARG A 148 -13.98 -3.66 -12.27
C ARG A 148 -15.36 -3.06 -12.47
N PHE A 149 -15.89 -2.41 -11.43
CA PHE A 149 -17.23 -1.81 -11.48
C PHE A 149 -17.34 -0.78 -12.61
N VAL A 150 -16.27 -0.01 -12.88
CA VAL A 150 -16.25 0.98 -13.97
C VAL A 150 -15.68 0.43 -15.29
N GLY A 151 -15.55 -0.89 -15.43
CA GLY A 151 -15.12 -1.56 -16.65
C GLY A 151 -13.64 -1.36 -17.02
N LEU A 152 -12.77 -1.13 -16.04
CA LEU A 152 -11.32 -1.06 -16.27
C LEU A 152 -10.67 -2.44 -16.13
N PRO A 153 -9.67 -2.76 -16.98
CA PRO A 153 -8.91 -3.99 -16.85
C PRO A 153 -8.09 -3.96 -15.55
N VAL A 154 -8.08 -5.10 -14.86
CA VAL A 154 -7.37 -5.28 -13.60
C VAL A 154 -6.37 -6.41 -13.75
N VAL A 155 -5.16 -6.18 -13.24
CA VAL A 155 -4.17 -7.24 -13.00
C VAL A 155 -4.27 -7.63 -11.53
N GLU A 156 -4.36 -8.92 -11.22
CA GLU A 156 -4.38 -9.43 -9.84
C GLU A 156 -3.25 -10.42 -9.62
N VAL A 157 -2.73 -10.40 -8.40
CA VAL A 157 -1.69 -11.29 -7.90
C VAL A 157 -2.06 -11.75 -6.50
N ASP A 158 -1.41 -12.80 -6.02
CA ASP A 158 -1.50 -13.19 -4.62
C ASP A 158 -0.75 -12.18 -3.75
N ARG A 159 -1.50 -11.39 -2.96
CA ARG A 159 -0.97 -10.29 -2.15
C ARG A 159 -0.12 -10.78 -0.98
N GLU A 160 -0.26 -12.04 -0.57
CA GLU A 160 0.59 -12.62 0.48
C GLU A 160 1.98 -13.00 -0.07
N ARG A 161 2.08 -13.14 -1.40
CA ARG A 161 3.25 -13.67 -2.09
C ARG A 161 3.84 -12.69 -3.11
N ILE A 162 3.71 -11.40 -2.88
CA ILE A 162 4.30 -10.35 -3.75
C ILE A 162 5.82 -10.56 -3.89
N HIS A 163 6.49 -11.01 -2.82
CA HIS A 163 7.93 -11.32 -2.83
C HIS A 163 8.33 -12.52 -3.72
N ASP A 164 7.37 -13.38 -4.08
CA ASP A 164 7.60 -14.55 -4.95
C ASP A 164 7.34 -14.26 -6.43
N LEU A 165 6.77 -13.10 -6.75
CA LEU A 165 6.48 -12.73 -8.14
C LEU A 165 7.77 -12.58 -8.94
N ASP A 166 7.75 -13.04 -10.18
CA ASP A 166 8.79 -12.64 -11.11
C ASP A 166 8.68 -11.14 -11.43
N GLN A 167 9.76 -10.59 -12.00
CA GLN A 167 9.85 -9.16 -12.27
C GLN A 167 8.77 -8.70 -13.26
N GLU A 168 8.42 -9.53 -14.25
CA GLU A 168 7.42 -9.16 -15.25
C GLU A 168 6.02 -9.02 -14.62
N ALA A 169 5.62 -9.99 -13.80
CA ALA A 169 4.36 -9.98 -13.08
C ALA A 169 4.28 -8.82 -12.08
N LEU A 170 5.35 -8.58 -11.32
CA LEU A 170 5.44 -7.47 -10.37
C LEU A 170 5.30 -6.11 -11.09
N HIS A 171 6.03 -5.92 -12.19
CA HIS A 171 5.99 -4.71 -13.00
C HIS A 171 4.60 -4.46 -13.61
N ALA A 172 3.98 -5.51 -14.16
CA ALA A 172 2.64 -5.43 -14.73
C ALA A 172 1.60 -5.08 -13.67
N TYR A 173 1.73 -5.66 -12.47
CA TYR A 173 0.83 -5.40 -11.34
C TYR A 173 0.97 -3.96 -10.81
N ALA A 174 2.18 -3.53 -10.46
CA ALA A 174 2.46 -2.18 -9.95
C ALA A 174 2.03 -1.09 -10.93
N SER A 175 2.39 -1.24 -12.21
CA SER A 175 1.98 -0.30 -13.27
C SER A 175 0.46 -0.22 -13.40
N SER A 176 -0.23 -1.36 -13.24
CA SER A 176 -1.68 -1.40 -13.29
C SER A 176 -2.31 -0.61 -12.15
N ASP A 177 -1.82 -0.75 -10.91
CA ASP A 177 -2.40 -0.05 -9.77
C ASP A 177 -2.14 1.45 -9.77
N ALA A 178 -0.92 1.88 -10.10
CA ALA A 178 -0.64 3.30 -10.34
C ALA A 178 -1.56 3.87 -11.43
N ARG A 179 -1.68 3.19 -12.56
CA ARG A 179 -2.56 3.62 -13.66
C ARG A 179 -4.02 3.67 -13.26
N LEU A 180 -4.52 2.68 -12.52
CA LEU A 180 -5.90 2.67 -12.05
C LEU A 180 -6.17 3.83 -11.08
N ALA A 181 -5.25 4.14 -10.15
CA ALA A 181 -5.36 5.30 -9.26
C ALA A 181 -5.49 6.61 -10.06
N ARG A 182 -4.64 6.81 -11.07
CA ARG A 182 -4.71 7.96 -11.99
C ARG A 182 -6.05 8.01 -12.73
N VAL A 183 -6.38 6.96 -13.46
CA VAL A 183 -7.55 6.93 -14.35
C VAL A 183 -8.85 7.13 -13.56
N LEU A 184 -8.96 6.55 -12.36
CA LEU A 184 -10.11 6.75 -11.49
C LEU A 184 -10.20 8.20 -10.96
N ALA A 185 -9.07 8.81 -10.57
CA ALA A 185 -9.03 10.22 -10.21
C ALA A 185 -9.49 11.12 -11.37
N GLU A 186 -8.98 10.87 -12.58
CA GLU A 186 -9.32 11.62 -13.79
C GLU A 186 -10.79 11.48 -14.19
N ARG A 187 -11.34 10.26 -14.14
CA ARG A 187 -12.75 9.98 -14.44
C ARG A 187 -13.70 10.79 -13.55
N ARG A 188 -13.27 11.15 -12.33
CA ARG A 188 -14.05 11.96 -11.39
C ARG A 188 -13.43 13.31 -11.11
N TRP A 189 -12.66 13.87 -12.05
CA TRP A 189 -11.86 15.08 -11.82
C TRP A 189 -12.65 16.25 -11.22
N ALA A 190 -13.91 16.45 -11.65
CA ALA A 190 -14.77 17.51 -11.12
C ALA A 190 -14.95 17.45 -9.59
N SER A 191 -15.04 16.24 -9.02
CA SER A 191 -15.09 16.00 -7.58
C SER A 191 -13.71 15.84 -6.97
N ALA A 192 -12.81 15.12 -7.65
CA ALA A 192 -11.47 14.82 -7.18
C ALA A 192 -10.64 16.09 -6.94
N ARG A 193 -10.73 17.10 -7.82
CA ARG A 193 -10.00 18.37 -7.67
C ARG A 193 -10.31 19.12 -6.37
N ARG A 194 -11.48 18.89 -5.77
CA ARG A 194 -11.89 19.50 -4.48
C ARG A 194 -11.33 18.74 -3.28
N ALA A 195 -10.87 17.51 -3.50
CA ALA A 195 -10.27 16.65 -2.49
C ALA A 195 -8.74 16.59 -2.59
N VAL A 196 -8.13 17.35 -3.51
CA VAL A 196 -6.68 17.56 -3.55
C VAL A 196 -6.27 18.19 -2.22
N ASP A 197 -5.23 17.63 -1.63
CA ASP A 197 -4.73 18.07 -0.33
C ASP A 197 -4.30 19.55 -0.40
N SER A 198 -4.59 20.27 0.68
CA SER A 198 -3.93 21.55 0.92
C SER A 198 -2.45 21.30 1.15
N HIS A 199 -1.62 22.23 0.68
CA HIS A 199 -0.17 22.12 0.85
C HIS A 199 0.19 21.98 2.35
N PRO A 200 0.98 20.96 2.73
CA PRO A 200 1.42 20.77 4.11
C PRO A 200 2.18 21.99 4.67
N VAL A 201 1.79 22.43 5.87
CA VAL A 201 2.36 23.54 6.64
C VAL A 201 3.06 23.02 7.90
N GLU A 202 2.41 22.11 8.64
CA GLU A 202 2.97 21.50 9.86
C GLU A 202 3.53 20.12 9.55
N LEU A 203 4.82 20.11 9.17
CA LEU A 203 5.46 18.89 8.70
C LEU A 203 5.67 17.89 9.85
N CYS A 204 5.18 16.67 9.63
CA CYS A 204 5.50 15.53 10.46
C CYS A 204 6.80 14.89 9.96
N PRO A 205 7.81 14.70 10.83
CA PRO A 205 8.99 13.94 10.45
C PRO A 205 8.63 12.46 10.23
N PRO A 206 9.41 11.73 9.42
CA PRO A 206 9.33 10.28 9.32
C PRO A 206 9.49 9.60 10.68
N VAL A 207 8.91 8.40 10.83
CA VAL A 207 9.02 7.62 12.04
C VAL A 207 10.38 6.93 12.11
N ASP A 208 11.09 7.10 13.23
CA ASP A 208 12.31 6.34 13.50
C ASP A 208 11.96 4.90 13.91
N HIS A 209 12.10 3.97 12.95
CA HIS A 209 11.92 2.54 13.20
C HIS A 209 13.14 1.84 13.79
N GLY A 210 14.32 2.48 13.86
CA GLY A 210 15.55 1.84 14.32
C GLY A 210 15.39 1.27 15.73
N ARG A 211 14.79 2.06 16.64
CA ARG A 211 14.48 1.61 18.02
C ARG A 211 13.48 0.45 18.05
N ARG A 212 12.44 0.51 17.22
CA ARG A 212 11.38 -0.51 17.18
C ARG A 212 11.91 -1.83 16.64
N VAL A 213 12.66 -1.79 15.55
CA VAL A 213 13.30 -2.96 14.93
C VAL A 213 14.35 -3.56 15.87
N ALA A 214 15.16 -2.74 16.53
CA ALA A 214 16.10 -3.22 17.55
C ALA A 214 15.39 -3.92 18.71
N ALA A 215 14.26 -3.38 19.20
CA ALA A 215 13.45 -4.00 20.23
C ALA A 215 12.82 -5.33 19.75
N MET A 216 12.34 -5.40 18.51
CA MET A 216 11.79 -6.62 17.91
C MET A 216 12.87 -7.72 17.79
N ARG A 217 14.07 -7.38 17.32
CA ARG A 217 15.21 -8.33 17.25
C ARG A 217 15.59 -8.83 18.64
N ALA A 218 15.74 -7.94 19.60
CA ALA A 218 16.05 -8.31 20.98
C ALA A 218 14.96 -9.18 21.64
N ALA A 219 13.69 -9.03 21.23
CA ALA A 219 12.61 -9.89 21.69
C ALA A 219 12.65 -11.26 21.02
N ALA A 220 12.95 -11.34 19.72
CA ALA A 220 13.12 -12.60 19.01
C ALA A 220 14.28 -13.44 19.57
N ASP A 221 15.40 -12.79 19.92
CA ASP A 221 16.56 -13.45 20.54
C ASP A 221 16.28 -14.00 21.95
N ARG A 222 15.20 -13.54 22.61
CA ARG A 222 14.76 -14.04 23.92
C ARG A 222 13.80 -15.22 23.84
N VAL A 223 13.28 -15.53 22.66
CA VAL A 223 12.47 -16.74 22.47
C VAL A 223 13.44 -17.90 22.29
N PRO A 224 13.58 -18.83 23.26
CA PRO A 224 14.45 -19.98 23.08
C PRO A 224 13.99 -20.76 21.84
N PRO A 225 14.93 -21.33 21.05
CA PRO A 225 14.56 -22.14 19.89
C PRO A 225 13.57 -23.21 20.34
N ALA A 226 12.46 -23.33 19.61
CA ALA A 226 11.48 -24.38 19.87
C ALA A 226 12.23 -25.71 19.95
N THR A 227 12.12 -26.38 21.10
CA THR A 227 12.71 -27.71 21.30
C THR A 227 12.32 -28.57 20.11
N PRO A 228 13.26 -29.17 19.36
CA PRO A 228 12.90 -30.02 18.23
C PRO A 228 11.96 -31.09 18.76
N ALA A 229 10.76 -31.16 18.17
CA ALA A 229 9.76 -32.14 18.54
C ALA A 229 10.43 -33.52 18.51
N HIS A 230 10.51 -34.17 19.67
CA HIS A 230 10.91 -35.57 19.76
C HIS A 230 10.11 -36.32 18.71
N GLN A 231 10.80 -37.01 17.80
CA GLN A 231 10.18 -37.97 16.90
C GLN A 231 9.38 -38.95 17.77
N VAL A 232 8.06 -38.81 17.76
CA VAL A 232 7.16 -39.76 18.39
C VAL A 232 7.37 -41.07 17.65
N GLN A 233 8.01 -42.03 18.30
CA GLN A 233 8.03 -43.41 17.83
C GLN A 233 6.57 -43.87 17.70
N VAL A 234 6.12 -44.08 16.48
CA VAL A 234 4.81 -44.63 16.17
C VAL A 234 4.84 -46.11 16.55
N GLY A 235 4.38 -46.42 17.77
CA GLY A 235 4.01 -47.77 18.16
C GLY A 235 2.76 -48.24 17.38
N PRO A 236 2.55 -49.56 17.22
CA PRO A 236 1.50 -50.11 16.38
C PRO A 236 0.11 -49.67 16.86
N ARG A 237 -0.68 -49.20 15.89
CA ARG A 237 -2.02 -48.62 16.04
C ARG A 237 -3.03 -49.71 16.44
N PRO A 238 -3.82 -49.57 17.52
CA PRO A 238 -4.95 -50.45 17.78
C PRO A 238 -6.09 -50.18 16.77
N ALA A 239 -6.85 -51.24 16.46
CA ALA A 239 -7.91 -51.24 15.45
C ALA A 239 -9.04 -50.23 15.76
N PRO A 240 -9.63 -49.59 14.73
CA PRO A 240 -10.65 -48.57 14.92
C PRO A 240 -12.01 -49.17 15.29
N THR A 241 -12.58 -48.72 16.40
CA THR A 241 -14.00 -48.86 16.72
C THR A 241 -14.80 -47.79 15.99
N GLU A 242 -15.80 -48.23 15.22
CA GLU A 242 -16.72 -47.34 14.49
C GLU A 242 -17.56 -46.50 15.46
N SER A 243 -17.61 -45.20 15.22
CA SER A 243 -18.60 -44.30 15.82
C SER A 243 -19.26 -43.48 14.70
N PRO A 244 -20.58 -43.23 14.78
CA PRO A 244 -21.40 -42.84 13.64
C PRO A 244 -21.15 -41.39 13.18
N ARG A 245 -21.17 -41.24 11.84
CA ARG A 245 -20.97 -40.00 11.08
C ARG A 245 -21.99 -38.92 11.46
N ARG A 246 -21.52 -37.77 11.94
CA ARG A 246 -22.29 -36.52 11.95
C ARG A 246 -22.23 -35.85 10.57
N ALA A 247 -23.39 -35.44 10.05
CA ALA A 247 -23.51 -34.71 8.81
C ALA A 247 -22.87 -33.30 8.89
N PRO A 248 -22.28 -32.78 7.80
CA PRO A 248 -21.65 -31.46 7.76
C PRO A 248 -22.69 -30.33 7.81
N ARG A 249 -22.39 -29.28 8.58
CA ARG A 249 -23.13 -28.01 8.60
C ARG A 249 -22.66 -27.10 7.46
N ASP A 250 -23.63 -26.45 6.81
CA ASP A 250 -23.48 -25.49 5.72
C ASP A 250 -22.86 -24.16 6.22
N PRO A 251 -21.81 -23.62 5.57
CA PRO A 251 -21.10 -22.41 6.00
C PRO A 251 -21.72 -21.07 5.55
N PHE A 252 -22.94 -21.02 4.98
CA PHE A 252 -23.55 -19.77 4.50
C PHE A 252 -24.70 -19.19 5.34
N ALA A 253 -24.87 -19.61 6.59
CA ALA A 253 -25.78 -18.96 7.52
C ALA A 253 -24.99 -18.01 8.42
N ASP A 254 -24.80 -16.76 7.97
CA ASP A 254 -24.86 -15.52 8.77
C ASP A 254 -24.11 -14.38 8.08
N ALA A 255 -24.84 -13.65 7.23
CA ALA A 255 -24.53 -12.29 6.82
C ALA A 255 -25.84 -11.49 6.74
N GLY A 256 -26.18 -10.83 7.85
CA GLY A 256 -27.18 -9.77 7.95
C GLY A 256 -26.50 -8.45 8.22
#